data_AF-A0A453M7Z4-F1
#
_entry.id   AF-A0A453M7Z4-F1
#
_cell.length_a   1.000
_cell.length_b   1.000
_cell.length_c   1.000
_cell.angle_alpha   90.00
_cell.angle_beta   90.00
_cell.angle_gamma   90.00
#
_symmetry.space_group_name_H-M   'P 1'
#
loop_
_entity.id
_entity.type
_entity.pdbx_description
1 polymer ?
#
loop_
_entity_poly.entity_id
_entity_poly.type
_entity_poly.pdbx_seq_one_letter_code
_entity_poly.pdbx_strand_id
1 'polypeptide(L)'
;MFSVSKRMFALYSGPTDQRVTFQGPLVGINTHMDGGVIPGTHHTEHLMITRFTRPRGRGKKLQEEWAVPLKSVQDINERFVNFCEGKLKSSPWSELDGLQPETTIIDDQLVKINSKGFLTINSQPAVNAEKSESPSVGWGGPGGYVYQKAYVEFFCAKEKLGQLIEKSKAFPSLTYIAVNKEGESISNIPANAVNAVTWGVFPGKEIIQPTVVDSASFMVWKDEAFEIWSRGWACLFPEGDSSRELLEQIQKSYYLVSLVDNDYISGDLFAAFKEI
;
A
#
# COMPACT_ATOMS: atom_id res chain seq x y z
N MET A 1 2.76 0.60 -8.56
CA MET A 1 2.80 0.99 -7.13
C MET A 1 1.38 1.17 -6.66
N PHE A 2 1.06 0.72 -5.45
CA PHE A 2 -0.30 0.86 -4.92
C PHE A 2 -0.71 2.32 -4.85
N SER A 3 -1.98 2.56 -5.17
CA SER A 3 -2.73 3.70 -4.64
C SER A 3 -3.32 3.27 -3.31
N VAL A 4 -3.10 4.03 -2.24
CA VAL A 4 -3.67 3.75 -0.91
C VAL A 4 -5.21 3.64 -0.99
N SER A 5 -5.81 4.34 -1.96
CA SER A 5 -7.24 4.31 -2.26
C SER A 5 -7.80 2.95 -2.67
N LYS A 6 -6.98 1.93 -3.00
CA LYS A 6 -7.48 0.62 -3.48
C LYS A 6 -7.34 -0.53 -2.49
N ARG A 7 -6.52 -0.41 -1.43
CA ARG A 7 -6.30 -1.51 -0.47
C ARG A 7 -7.04 -1.35 0.85
N MET A 8 -7.22 -0.12 1.32
CA MET A 8 -7.84 0.13 2.63
C MET A 8 -9.36 -0.17 2.67
N PHE A 9 -10.02 -0.23 1.50
CA PHE A 9 -11.41 -0.70 1.38
C PHE A 9 -11.62 -2.12 1.94
N ALA A 10 -10.59 -2.99 1.90
CA ALA A 10 -10.71 -4.37 2.33
C ALA A 10 -10.69 -4.54 3.87
N LEU A 11 -10.01 -3.64 4.61
CA LEU A 11 -9.86 -3.76 6.06
C LEU A 11 -10.97 -3.04 6.86
N TYR A 12 -11.58 -2.01 6.28
CA TYR A 12 -12.63 -1.22 6.95
C TYR A 12 -14.05 -1.79 6.82
N SER A 13 -14.21 -3.00 6.28
CA SER A 13 -15.50 -3.71 6.22
C SER A 13 -15.79 -4.44 7.55
N GLY A 14 -15.76 -3.71 8.67
CA GLY A 14 -16.12 -4.17 10.02
C GLY A 14 -17.21 -3.29 10.63
N PRO A 15 -18.09 -3.82 11.49
CA PRO A 15 -19.40 -3.22 11.74
C PRO A 15 -19.28 -1.99 12.63
N THR A 16 -19.29 -0.81 12.01
CA THR A 16 -19.73 0.41 12.71
C THR A 16 -20.83 1.07 11.90
N ASP A 17 -21.97 1.09 12.56
CA ASP A 17 -23.26 1.68 12.24
C ASP A 17 -23.19 3.04 11.53
N GLN A 18 -23.08 3.04 10.20
CA GLN A 18 -23.65 4.06 9.33
C GLN A 18 -24.11 3.40 8.04
N ARG A 19 -25.42 3.49 7.79
CA ARG A 19 -26.08 3.02 6.56
C ARG A 19 -25.47 3.73 5.35
N VAL A 20 -24.55 3.08 4.66
CA VAL A 20 -24.14 3.42 3.30
C VAL A 20 -24.60 2.30 2.38
N THR A 21 -25.89 2.29 2.08
CA THR A 21 -26.42 1.57 0.92
C THR A 21 -26.10 2.39 -0.33
N PHE A 22 -25.19 1.91 -1.17
CA PHE A 22 -25.11 2.35 -2.56
C PHE A 22 -25.68 1.25 -3.47
N GLN A 23 -26.84 1.54 -4.07
CA GLN A 23 -27.30 0.87 -5.28
C GLN A 23 -26.49 1.41 -6.47
N GLY A 24 -25.64 0.55 -7.05
CA GLY A 24 -25.07 0.73 -8.39
C GLY A 24 -25.78 -0.20 -9.39
N PRO A 25 -25.77 0.12 -10.70
CA PRO A 25 -26.65 -0.51 -11.67
C PRO A 25 -26.27 -1.98 -11.93
N LEU A 26 -27.23 -2.87 -11.75
CA LEU A 26 -27.15 -4.28 -12.15
C LEU A 26 -27.13 -4.35 -13.68
N VAL A 27 -26.01 -4.82 -14.24
CA VAL A 27 -25.98 -5.38 -15.60
C VAL A 27 -26.74 -6.70 -15.53
N GLY A 28 -27.90 -6.73 -16.18
CA GLY A 28 -28.83 -7.85 -16.15
C GLY A 28 -28.26 -9.11 -16.79
N ILE A 29 -28.39 -10.23 -16.07
CA ILE A 29 -28.45 -11.57 -16.67
C ILE A 29 -29.73 -12.21 -16.15
N ASN A 30 -30.61 -12.49 -17.10
CA ASN A 30 -31.95 -13.04 -16.91
C ASN A 30 -31.85 -14.54 -16.63
N THR A 31 -32.38 -15.02 -15.50
CA THR A 31 -32.94 -16.38 -15.38
C THR A 31 -34.00 -16.41 -14.29
N HIS A 32 -35.25 -16.70 -14.67
CA HIS A 32 -36.35 -17.09 -13.79
C HIS A 32 -36.02 -18.35 -12.98
N MET A 33 -36.44 -18.42 -11.71
CA MET A 33 -37.45 -19.37 -11.20
C MET A 33 -37.74 -19.16 -9.70
N ASP A 34 -38.97 -19.53 -9.34
CA ASP A 34 -39.78 -19.28 -8.13
C ASP A 34 -39.21 -19.62 -6.73
N GLY A 35 -39.74 -18.91 -5.72
CA GLY A 35 -40.37 -19.56 -4.56
C GLY A 35 -39.78 -19.34 -3.15
N GLY A 36 -40.55 -18.67 -2.28
CA GLY A 36 -40.72 -19.07 -0.86
C GLY A 36 -39.86 -18.40 0.23
N VAL A 37 -40.54 -17.71 1.16
CA VAL A 37 -40.01 -17.15 2.42
C VAL A 37 -40.38 -18.05 3.60
N ILE A 38 -39.43 -18.48 4.45
CA ILE A 38 -39.62 -18.87 5.86
C ILE A 38 -38.34 -18.55 6.68
N PRO A 39 -38.40 -18.00 7.92
CA PRO A 39 -37.24 -17.47 8.63
C PRO A 39 -36.63 -18.43 9.69
N GLY A 40 -35.31 -18.30 9.87
CA GLY A 40 -34.64 -18.42 11.17
C GLY A 40 -34.02 -19.77 11.55
N THR A 41 -32.71 -19.91 11.33
CA THR A 41 -31.78 -20.66 12.21
C THR A 41 -30.37 -20.08 12.07
N HIS A 42 -29.76 -19.72 13.20
CA HIS A 42 -28.38 -19.24 13.28
C HIS A 42 -27.41 -20.36 12.90
N HIS A 43 -26.83 -20.27 11.70
CA HIS A 43 -25.62 -20.99 11.34
C HIS A 43 -24.43 -20.03 11.35
N THR A 44 -23.41 -20.43 12.09
CA THR A 44 -22.10 -19.79 12.19
C THR A 44 -21.44 -19.88 10.81
N GLU A 45 -21.54 -18.83 10.00
CA GLU A 45 -20.76 -18.72 8.77
C GLU A 45 -19.30 -18.47 9.14
N HIS A 46 -18.46 -19.48 8.88
CA HIS A 46 -17.03 -19.29 8.77
C HIS A 46 -16.77 -18.18 7.75
N LEU A 47 -16.13 -17.09 8.22
CA LEU A 47 -15.54 -16.06 7.37
C LEU A 47 -14.70 -16.73 6.27
N MET A 48 -15.27 -16.82 5.06
CA MET A 48 -14.49 -17.08 3.87
C MET A 48 -13.65 -15.83 3.61
N ILE A 49 -12.45 -15.84 4.18
CA ILE A 49 -11.33 -15.01 3.74
C ILE A 49 -11.27 -15.18 2.22
N THR A 50 -11.47 -14.07 1.53
CA THR A 50 -11.47 -13.96 0.08
C THR A 50 -10.17 -14.52 -0.50
N ARG A 51 -10.15 -15.82 -0.83
CA ARG A 51 -9.23 -16.39 -1.81
C ARG A 51 -9.66 -15.87 -3.19
N PHE A 52 -9.33 -14.62 -3.48
CA PHE A 52 -9.39 -14.13 -4.86
C PHE A 52 -8.45 -14.99 -5.71
N THR A 53 -9.02 -15.57 -6.77
CA THR A 53 -8.33 -16.44 -7.71
C THR A 53 -7.21 -15.64 -8.38
N ARG A 54 -5.95 -16.02 -8.08
CA ARG A 54 -4.77 -15.44 -8.74
C ARG A 54 -4.96 -15.53 -10.27
N PRO A 55 -4.88 -14.41 -11.01
CA PRO A 55 -5.01 -14.44 -12.48
C PRO A 55 -4.02 -15.44 -13.10
N ARG A 56 -4.51 -16.29 -14.01
CA ARG A 56 -3.66 -17.23 -14.76
C ARG A 56 -2.59 -16.41 -15.51
N GLY A 57 -1.31 -16.56 -15.13
CA GLY A 57 -0.18 -15.86 -15.75
C GLY A 57 0.62 -14.93 -14.84
N ARG A 58 0.03 -14.38 -13.77
CA ARG A 58 0.75 -13.50 -12.82
C ARG A 58 1.92 -14.22 -12.15
N GLY A 59 1.71 -15.48 -11.75
CA GLY A 59 2.77 -16.31 -11.16
C GLY A 59 3.95 -16.52 -12.11
N LYS A 60 3.70 -16.71 -13.41
CA LYS A 60 4.75 -16.87 -14.42
C LYS A 60 5.56 -15.59 -14.60
N LYS A 61 4.88 -14.44 -14.71
CA LYS A 61 5.55 -13.14 -14.84
C LYS A 61 6.36 -12.77 -13.60
N LEU A 62 5.81 -13.02 -12.41
CA LEU A 62 6.52 -12.79 -11.15
C LEU A 62 7.77 -13.68 -11.06
N GLN A 63 7.67 -14.95 -11.46
CA GLN A 63 8.82 -15.85 -11.55
C GLN A 63 9.89 -15.30 -12.50
N GLU A 64 9.50 -14.88 -13.70
CA GLU A 64 10.45 -14.36 -14.73
C GLU A 64 11.13 -13.05 -14.30
N GLU A 65 10.38 -12.13 -13.68
CA GLU A 65 10.88 -10.80 -13.33
C GLU A 65 11.64 -10.75 -11.98
N TRP A 66 11.25 -11.59 -11.02
CA TRP A 66 11.72 -11.51 -9.62
C TRP A 66 12.56 -12.73 -9.16
N ALA A 67 12.50 -13.88 -9.83
CA ALA A 67 13.31 -15.06 -9.52
C ALA A 67 14.67 -15.03 -10.25
N VAL A 68 15.35 -13.88 -10.20
CA VAL A 68 16.72 -13.71 -10.71
C VAL A 68 17.71 -13.88 -9.57
N PRO A 69 18.92 -14.46 -9.78
CA PRO A 69 19.88 -14.67 -8.71
C PRO A 69 20.22 -13.39 -7.95
N LEU A 70 20.12 -13.43 -6.61
CA LEU A 70 20.41 -12.30 -5.72
C LEU A 70 21.69 -12.61 -4.94
N LYS A 71 22.75 -11.83 -5.16
CA LYS A 71 24.06 -12.02 -4.51
C LYS A 71 24.26 -11.06 -3.34
N SER A 72 23.48 -9.99 -3.30
CA SER A 72 23.64 -8.89 -2.35
C SER A 72 22.32 -8.14 -2.13
N VAL A 73 22.27 -7.35 -1.05
CA VAL A 73 21.17 -6.41 -0.80
C VAL A 73 20.99 -5.43 -1.96
N GLN A 74 22.07 -5.10 -2.68
CA GLN A 74 22.00 -4.20 -3.83
C GLN A 74 21.16 -4.79 -4.97
N ASP A 75 21.27 -6.10 -5.23
CA ASP A 75 20.45 -6.77 -6.26
C ASP A 75 18.95 -6.69 -5.92
N ILE A 76 18.62 -6.71 -4.62
CA ILE A 76 17.26 -6.55 -4.10
C ILE A 76 16.79 -5.11 -4.32
N ASN A 77 17.58 -4.11 -3.91
CA ASN A 77 17.29 -2.69 -4.15
C ASN A 77 17.00 -2.44 -5.64
N GLU A 78 17.82 -3.01 -6.52
CA GLU A 78 17.67 -2.91 -7.97
C GLU A 78 16.33 -3.47 -8.49
N ARG A 79 15.75 -4.51 -7.87
CA ARG A 79 14.41 -4.97 -8.27
C ARG A 79 13.34 -3.90 -8.04
N PHE A 80 13.38 -3.22 -6.89
CA PHE A 80 12.45 -2.14 -6.59
C PHE A 80 12.68 -0.91 -7.48
N VAL A 81 13.94 -0.57 -7.76
CA VAL A 81 14.29 0.50 -8.71
C VAL A 81 13.72 0.18 -10.10
N ASN A 82 13.99 -1.02 -10.64
CA ASN A 82 13.51 -1.41 -11.95
C ASN A 82 11.97 -1.44 -12.04
N PHE A 83 11.27 -1.75 -10.95
CA PHE A 83 9.81 -1.64 -10.90
C PHE A 83 9.35 -0.18 -10.96
N CYS A 84 9.98 0.73 -10.22
CA CYS A 84 9.65 2.16 -10.23
C CYS A 84 10.04 2.85 -11.55
N GLU A 85 11.02 2.34 -12.29
CA GLU A 85 11.35 2.78 -13.66
C GLU A 85 10.41 2.17 -14.72
N GLY A 86 9.46 1.31 -14.33
CA GLY A 86 8.55 0.61 -15.25
C GLY A 86 9.20 -0.51 -16.07
N LYS A 87 10.46 -0.89 -15.78
CA LYS A 87 11.16 -2.02 -16.40
C LYS A 87 10.60 -3.36 -15.95
N LEU A 88 10.14 -3.45 -14.69
CA LEU A 88 9.32 -4.55 -14.19
C LEU A 88 7.86 -4.11 -14.16
N LYS A 89 6.96 -5.01 -14.51
CA LYS A 89 5.52 -4.73 -14.49
C LYS A 89 4.80 -5.45 -13.35
N SER A 90 5.41 -6.47 -12.75
CA SER A 90 4.86 -7.19 -11.60
C SER A 90 5.55 -6.77 -10.30
N SER A 91 4.87 -7.00 -9.16
CA SER A 91 5.42 -6.85 -7.82
C SER A 91 4.88 -7.95 -6.91
N PRO A 92 5.70 -8.54 -6.00
CA PRO A 92 5.21 -9.48 -5.00
C PRO A 92 4.15 -8.86 -4.10
N TRP A 93 4.27 -7.55 -3.83
CA TRP A 93 3.34 -6.84 -2.97
C TRP A 93 2.09 -6.38 -3.68
N SER A 94 2.08 -6.22 -5.01
CA SER A 94 0.94 -5.65 -5.74
C SER A 94 0.28 -6.60 -6.73
N GLU A 95 -1.05 -6.56 -6.78
CA GLU A 95 -1.85 -7.30 -7.77
C GLU A 95 -2.02 -6.56 -9.10
N LEU A 96 -1.68 -5.27 -9.12
CA LEU A 96 -1.81 -4.42 -10.29
C LEU A 96 -0.66 -4.68 -11.26
N ASP A 97 -0.96 -4.63 -12.56
CA ASP A 97 0.07 -4.66 -13.60
C ASP A 97 0.60 -3.24 -13.83
N GLY A 98 1.89 -3.05 -13.55
CA GLY A 98 2.60 -1.78 -13.73
C GLY A 98 2.32 -0.73 -12.65
N LEU A 99 2.77 0.49 -12.94
CA LEU A 99 2.56 1.66 -12.11
C LEU A 99 1.17 2.26 -12.36
N GLN A 100 0.55 2.81 -11.32
CA GLN A 100 -0.68 3.56 -11.50
C GLN A 100 -0.32 4.95 -12.05
N PRO A 101 -1.23 5.62 -12.78
CA PRO A 101 -0.96 6.95 -13.36
C PRO A 101 -0.41 7.96 -12.35
N GLU A 102 -0.95 8.00 -11.13
CA GLU A 102 -0.47 8.91 -10.08
C GLU A 102 0.99 8.69 -9.67
N THR A 103 1.52 7.46 -9.81
CA THR A 103 2.90 7.16 -9.44
C THR A 103 3.90 7.91 -10.33
N THR A 104 3.54 8.22 -11.58
CA THR A 104 4.40 8.98 -12.51
C THR A 104 4.70 10.41 -12.04
N ILE A 105 4.00 10.89 -11.03
CA ILE A 105 4.25 12.21 -10.40
C ILE A 105 5.48 12.15 -9.47
N ILE A 106 5.81 10.97 -8.94
CA ILE A 106 6.82 10.78 -7.89
C ILE A 106 7.80 9.63 -8.17
N ASP A 107 7.80 9.05 -9.37
CA ASP A 107 8.60 7.87 -9.72
C ASP A 107 10.10 8.11 -9.61
N ASP A 108 10.60 9.26 -10.07
CA ASP A 108 12.02 9.66 -9.92
C ASP A 108 12.47 9.68 -8.46
N GLN A 109 11.61 10.17 -7.55
CA GLN A 109 11.90 10.20 -6.12
C GLN A 109 11.89 8.78 -5.54
N LEU A 110 10.95 7.95 -5.98
CA LEU A 110 10.86 6.54 -5.57
C LEU A 110 12.09 5.75 -6.02
N VAL A 111 12.53 5.92 -7.27
CA VAL A 111 13.78 5.31 -7.79
C VAL A 111 14.96 5.72 -6.91
N LYS A 112 15.09 7.00 -6.56
CA LYS A 112 16.18 7.51 -5.71
C LYS A 112 16.17 6.83 -4.33
N ILE A 113 15.04 6.78 -3.64
CA ILE A 113 15.02 6.20 -2.28
C ILE A 113 15.15 4.67 -2.28
N ASN A 114 14.62 3.98 -3.30
CA ASN A 114 14.82 2.54 -3.48
C ASN A 114 16.30 2.20 -3.74
N SER A 115 17.00 3.00 -4.55
CA SER A 115 18.44 2.83 -4.78
C SER A 115 19.27 2.98 -3.49
N LYS A 116 18.74 3.75 -2.53
CA LYS A 116 19.29 3.92 -1.18
C LYS A 116 18.76 2.88 -0.19
N GLY A 117 18.05 1.84 -0.60
CA GLY A 117 17.58 0.76 0.28
C GLY A 117 16.35 1.07 1.14
N PHE A 118 15.56 2.07 0.75
CA PHE A 118 14.19 2.27 1.26
C PHE A 118 13.21 1.62 0.28
N LEU A 119 12.92 0.34 0.50
CA LEU A 119 12.26 -0.56 -0.43
C LEU A 119 10.75 -0.35 -0.45
N THR A 120 10.29 0.53 -1.33
CA THR A 120 8.91 1.02 -1.33
C THR A 120 7.92 0.02 -1.88
N ILE A 121 6.84 -0.20 -1.14
CA ILE A 121 5.75 -1.10 -1.53
C ILE A 121 4.44 -0.36 -1.83
N ASN A 122 4.22 0.84 -1.27
CA ASN A 122 3.02 1.65 -1.49
C ASN A 122 3.37 3.15 -1.44
N SER A 123 2.66 4.00 -2.19
CA SER A 123 2.87 5.45 -2.19
C SER A 123 1.71 6.21 -2.83
N GLN A 124 1.54 7.48 -2.47
CA GLN A 124 0.72 8.42 -3.23
C GLN A 124 1.36 9.82 -3.21
N PRO A 125 1.19 10.62 -4.28
CA PRO A 125 1.66 12.00 -4.32
C PRO A 125 0.82 12.91 -3.39
N ALA A 126 1.34 14.12 -3.11
CA ALA A 126 0.48 15.18 -2.59
C ALA A 126 -0.41 15.71 -3.71
N VAL A 127 -1.69 15.94 -3.41
CA VAL A 127 -2.67 16.50 -4.34
C VAL A 127 -3.45 17.60 -3.62
N ASN A 128 -3.51 18.77 -4.23
CA ASN A 128 -4.20 19.93 -3.67
C ASN A 128 -5.26 20.44 -4.64
N ALA A 129 -6.54 20.14 -4.35
CA ALA A 129 -7.70 20.59 -5.13
C ALA A 129 -7.61 20.26 -6.62
N GLU A 130 -7.21 19.03 -6.96
CA GLU A 130 -7.26 18.56 -8.35
C GLU A 130 -8.70 18.22 -8.72
N LYS A 131 -9.07 18.39 -10.00
CA LYS A 131 -10.42 18.04 -10.47
C LYS A 131 -10.70 16.56 -10.20
N SER A 132 -11.91 16.26 -9.73
CA SER A 132 -12.35 14.87 -9.52
C SER A 132 -12.41 14.02 -10.79
N GLU A 133 -12.31 14.65 -11.96
CA GLU A 133 -12.24 14.01 -13.29
C GLU A 133 -10.81 13.85 -13.81
N SER A 134 -9.81 14.20 -13.00
CA SER A 134 -8.40 14.06 -13.39
C SER A 134 -8.09 12.61 -13.79
N PRO A 135 -7.44 12.37 -14.95
CA PRO A 135 -7.10 11.03 -15.40
C PRO A 135 -6.04 10.36 -14.52
N SER A 136 -5.29 11.12 -13.71
CA SER A 136 -4.23 10.58 -12.86
C SER A 136 -4.73 10.21 -11.46
N VAL A 137 -5.49 11.10 -10.82
CA VAL A 137 -5.87 11.02 -9.39
C VAL A 137 -7.37 11.18 -9.13
N GLY A 138 -8.18 11.42 -10.17
CA GLY A 138 -9.60 11.71 -10.05
C GLY A 138 -10.45 10.51 -9.63
N TRP A 139 -11.47 10.77 -8.79
CA TRP A 139 -12.49 9.81 -8.36
C TRP A 139 -13.73 10.55 -7.84
N GLY A 140 -14.84 9.83 -7.61
CA GLY A 140 -16.03 10.36 -6.91
C GLY A 140 -17.09 11.07 -7.78
N GLY A 141 -16.85 11.16 -9.09
CA GLY A 141 -17.76 11.74 -10.09
C GLY A 141 -17.42 13.19 -10.45
N PRO A 142 -18.05 13.77 -11.49
CA PRO A 142 -17.68 15.07 -12.03
C PRO A 142 -18.02 16.25 -11.11
N GLY A 143 -17.31 17.37 -11.31
CA GLY A 143 -17.60 18.66 -10.66
C GLY A 143 -17.13 18.80 -9.20
N GLY A 144 -16.30 17.87 -8.71
CA GLY A 144 -15.70 17.93 -7.38
C GLY A 144 -14.19 18.18 -7.42
N TYR A 145 -13.59 18.15 -6.23
CA TYR A 145 -12.15 18.27 -6.02
C TYR A 145 -11.64 17.16 -5.12
N VAL A 146 -10.46 16.64 -5.43
CA VAL A 146 -9.77 15.59 -4.68
C VAL A 146 -8.46 16.09 -4.10
N TYR A 147 -8.08 15.49 -2.98
CA TYR A 147 -6.95 15.89 -2.17
C TYR A 147 -6.23 14.67 -1.62
N GLN A 148 -4.91 14.76 -1.52
CA GLN A 148 -4.05 13.70 -1.00
C GLN A 148 -2.91 14.31 -0.18
N LYS A 149 -2.61 13.73 0.98
CA LYS A 149 -1.30 13.89 1.65
C LYS A 149 -0.28 13.01 0.95
N ALA A 150 0.96 13.48 0.81
CA ALA A 150 2.05 12.62 0.34
C ALA A 150 2.27 11.49 1.35
N TYR A 151 2.40 10.27 0.84
CA TYR A 151 2.62 9.08 1.66
C TYR A 151 3.53 8.10 0.94
N VAL A 152 4.40 7.43 1.70
CA VAL A 152 5.23 6.32 1.22
C VAL A 152 5.32 5.26 2.31
N GLU A 153 5.18 4.00 1.91
CA GLU A 153 5.40 2.84 2.76
C GLU A 153 6.47 1.93 2.17
N PHE A 154 7.42 1.53 3.00
CA PHE A 154 8.63 0.84 2.57
C PHE A 154 9.22 -0.06 3.65
N PHE A 155 10.04 -1.00 3.22
CA PHE A 155 10.95 -1.74 4.11
C PHE A 155 12.33 -1.09 4.14
N CYS A 156 12.97 -1.04 5.31
CA CYS A 156 14.38 -0.62 5.40
C CYS A 156 15.10 -1.27 6.59
N ALA A 157 16.43 -1.29 6.51
CA ALA A 157 17.28 -1.72 7.62
C ALA A 157 17.17 -0.76 8.82
N LYS A 158 17.40 -1.28 10.03
CA LYS A 158 17.30 -0.53 11.29
C LYS A 158 18.16 0.73 11.31
N GLU A 159 19.36 0.66 10.75
CA GLU A 159 20.31 1.79 10.67
C GLU A 159 19.75 2.92 9.80
N LYS A 160 19.13 2.57 8.66
CA LYS A 160 18.48 3.53 7.75
C LYS A 160 17.25 4.16 8.38
N LEU A 161 16.46 3.37 9.10
CA LEU A 161 15.33 3.89 9.88
C LEU A 161 15.80 4.93 10.91
N GLY A 162 16.89 4.65 11.64
CA GLY A 162 17.47 5.59 12.59
C GLY A 162 17.90 6.91 11.95
N GLN A 163 18.54 6.85 10.78
CA GLN A 163 18.91 8.04 10.01
C GLN A 163 17.69 8.83 9.55
N LEU A 164 16.65 8.14 9.05
CA LEU A 164 15.42 8.79 8.59
C LEU A 164 14.67 9.47 9.74
N ILE A 165 14.55 8.82 10.90
CA ILE A 165 13.91 9.41 12.08
C ILE A 165 14.65 10.67 12.51
N GLU A 166 15.99 10.65 12.53
CA GLU A 166 16.78 11.82 12.88
C GLU A 166 16.55 12.98 11.90
N LYS A 167 16.61 12.71 10.59
CA LYS A 167 16.36 13.72 9.55
C LYS A 167 14.93 14.25 9.59
N SER A 168 13.95 13.41 9.94
CA SER A 168 12.53 13.79 10.04
C SER A 168 12.26 14.84 11.12
N LYS A 169 13.14 15.00 12.13
CA LYS A 169 13.00 16.04 13.16
C LYS A 169 13.03 17.48 12.59
N ALA A 170 13.65 17.67 11.43
CA ALA A 170 13.67 18.96 10.73
C ALA A 170 12.34 19.26 9.99
N PHE A 171 11.46 18.27 9.87
CA PHE A 171 10.20 18.35 9.12
C PHE A 171 9.03 18.01 10.05
N PRO A 172 8.52 18.99 10.83
CA PRO A 172 7.51 18.73 11.88
C PRO A 172 6.15 18.25 11.34
N SER A 173 5.90 18.40 10.03
CA SER A 173 4.72 17.86 9.37
C SER A 173 4.81 16.35 9.12
N LEU A 174 5.99 15.74 9.20
CA LEU A 174 6.18 14.31 8.95
C LEU A 174 5.73 13.48 10.14
N THR A 175 4.88 12.51 9.85
CA THR A 175 4.45 11.47 10.80
C THR A 175 4.84 10.10 10.30
N TYR A 176 5.29 9.23 11.19
CA TYR A 176 5.70 7.87 10.84
C TYR A 176 5.20 6.83 11.84
N ILE A 177 5.02 5.62 11.32
CA ILE A 177 4.83 4.38 12.09
C ILE A 177 5.82 3.37 11.52
N ALA A 178 6.71 2.83 12.34
CA ALA A 178 7.66 1.79 11.96
C ALA A 178 7.46 0.56 12.84
N VAL A 179 7.50 -0.64 12.26
CA VAL A 179 7.35 -1.90 12.98
C VAL A 179 8.21 -3.00 12.34
N ASN A 180 8.89 -3.82 13.15
CA ASN A 180 9.58 -5.01 12.65
C ASN A 180 8.68 -6.25 12.68
N LYS A 181 9.19 -7.39 12.21
CA LYS A 181 8.43 -8.64 12.16
C LYS A 181 7.96 -9.07 13.54
N GLU A 182 8.80 -8.88 14.55
CA GLU A 182 8.59 -9.23 15.96
C GLU A 182 7.55 -8.33 16.64
N GLY A 183 7.16 -7.22 16.01
CA GLY A 183 6.16 -6.27 16.52
C GLY A 183 6.72 -5.13 17.36
N GLU A 184 8.05 -4.98 17.43
CA GLU A 184 8.67 -3.79 18.03
C GLU A 184 8.36 -2.58 17.15
N SER A 185 7.70 -1.57 17.74
CA SER A 185 7.22 -0.40 17.00
C SER A 185 7.86 0.90 17.49
N ILE A 186 8.03 1.84 16.55
CA ILE A 186 8.54 3.19 16.79
C ILE A 186 7.62 4.15 16.02
N SER A 187 7.08 5.16 16.70
CA SER A 187 6.11 6.09 16.12
C SER A 187 6.23 7.47 16.76
N ASN A 188 5.90 8.52 16.00
CA ASN A 188 5.74 9.89 16.51
C ASN A 188 4.27 10.34 16.56
N ILE A 189 3.31 9.41 16.37
CA ILE A 189 1.88 9.67 16.50
C ILE A 189 1.26 8.88 17.66
N PRO A 190 0.16 9.37 18.26
CA PRO A 190 -0.59 8.61 19.25
C PRO A 190 -1.10 7.26 18.71
N ALA A 191 -1.15 6.23 19.56
CA ALA A 191 -1.56 4.89 19.15
C ALA A 191 -3.00 4.79 18.59
N ASN A 192 -3.89 5.69 19.03
CA ASN A 192 -5.28 5.78 18.57
C ASN A 192 -5.49 6.83 17.47
N ALA A 193 -4.42 7.43 16.93
CA ALA A 193 -4.54 8.40 15.86
C ALA A 193 -4.98 7.73 14.56
N VAL A 194 -5.96 8.35 13.91
CA VAL A 194 -6.42 8.01 12.56
C VAL A 194 -6.16 9.22 11.68
N ASN A 195 -5.26 9.10 10.71
CA ASN A 195 -4.84 10.19 9.86
C ASN A 195 -5.48 10.07 8.47
N ALA A 196 -6.42 10.95 8.12
CA ALA A 196 -6.95 10.99 6.76
C ALA A 196 -5.86 11.42 5.76
N VAL A 197 -5.65 10.61 4.72
CA VAL A 197 -4.62 10.84 3.70
C VAL A 197 -5.19 11.07 2.30
N THR A 198 -6.44 10.69 2.05
CA THR A 198 -7.15 10.97 0.79
C THR A 198 -8.58 11.37 1.11
N TRP A 199 -9.04 12.48 0.54
CA TRP A 199 -10.42 12.96 0.69
C TRP A 199 -10.89 13.71 -0.56
N GLY A 200 -12.20 13.90 -0.66
CA GLY A 200 -12.83 14.58 -1.78
C GLY A 200 -14.07 15.38 -1.35
N VAL A 201 -14.28 16.51 -2.04
CA VAL A 201 -15.41 17.41 -1.85
C VAL A 201 -16.20 17.44 -3.15
N PHE A 202 -17.49 17.09 -3.09
CA PHE A 202 -18.32 16.90 -4.27
C PHE A 202 -19.65 17.68 -4.15
N PRO A 203 -20.23 18.16 -5.28
CA PRO A 203 -21.50 18.86 -5.26
C PRO A 203 -22.62 18.02 -4.62
N GLY A 204 -23.34 18.60 -3.65
CA GLY A 204 -24.48 17.96 -3.01
C GLY A 204 -24.15 16.73 -2.15
N LYS A 205 -22.88 16.56 -1.72
CA LYS A 205 -22.45 15.45 -0.85
C LYS A 205 -21.64 15.97 0.33
N GLU A 206 -21.62 15.20 1.41
CA GLU A 206 -20.65 15.38 2.50
C GLU A 206 -19.23 15.06 2.02
N ILE A 207 -18.22 15.47 2.81
CA ILE A 207 -16.82 15.14 2.53
C ILE A 207 -16.64 13.62 2.62
N ILE A 208 -16.01 13.04 1.61
CA ILE A 208 -15.69 11.61 1.58
C ILE A 208 -14.20 11.44 1.83
N GLN A 209 -13.84 10.62 2.82
CA GLN A 209 -12.45 10.31 3.19
C GLN A 209 -12.18 8.80 3.05
N PRO A 210 -11.97 8.29 1.82
CA PRO A 210 -11.91 6.84 1.58
C PRO A 210 -10.64 6.18 2.13
N THR A 211 -9.68 6.98 2.62
CA THR A 211 -8.36 6.45 2.98
C THR A 211 -7.75 7.18 4.16
N VAL A 212 -7.32 6.39 5.14
CA VAL A 212 -6.68 6.85 6.36
C VAL A 212 -5.34 6.15 6.55
N VAL A 213 -4.60 6.50 7.58
CA VAL A 213 -3.45 5.75 8.09
C VAL A 213 -3.64 5.70 9.60
N ASP A 214 -3.70 4.51 10.17
CA ASP A 214 -3.86 4.30 11.61
C ASP A 214 -2.98 3.15 12.10
N SER A 215 -2.59 3.20 13.37
CA SER A 215 -1.65 2.23 13.94
C SER A 215 -2.25 0.83 14.06
N ALA A 216 -3.55 0.70 14.33
CA ALA A 216 -4.17 -0.61 14.53
C ALA A 216 -4.23 -1.41 13.23
N SER A 217 -4.68 -0.79 12.15
CA SER A 217 -4.68 -1.39 10.81
C SER A 217 -3.27 -1.69 10.33
N PHE A 218 -2.30 -0.82 10.62
CA PHE A 218 -0.90 -1.04 10.23
C PHE A 218 -0.28 -2.25 10.93
N MET A 219 -0.61 -2.47 12.22
CA MET A 219 -0.16 -3.65 12.96
C MET A 219 -0.78 -4.95 12.46
N VAL A 220 -2.01 -4.93 11.93
CA VAL A 220 -2.62 -6.10 11.27
C VAL A 220 -1.99 -6.34 9.90
N TRP A 221 -1.80 -5.27 9.12
CA TRP A 221 -1.19 -5.32 7.79
C TRP A 221 0.26 -5.83 7.83
N LYS A 222 1.03 -5.53 8.88
CA LYS A 222 2.45 -5.92 8.97
C LYS A 222 2.68 -7.40 8.72
N ASP A 223 1.81 -8.28 9.24
CA ASP A 223 2.03 -9.72 9.20
C ASP A 223 1.96 -10.23 7.76
N GLU A 224 0.96 -9.78 6.99
CA GLU A 224 0.84 -10.08 5.57
C GLU A 224 1.99 -9.42 4.78
N ALA A 225 2.34 -8.18 5.09
CA ALA A 225 3.43 -7.45 4.44
C ALA A 225 4.77 -8.18 4.55
N PHE A 226 5.10 -8.65 5.76
CA PHE A 226 6.30 -9.43 6.02
C PHE A 226 6.19 -10.81 5.38
N GLU A 227 5.05 -11.49 5.45
CA GLU A 227 4.85 -12.82 4.87
C GLU A 227 5.08 -12.86 3.34
N ILE A 228 4.81 -11.76 2.63
CA ILE A 228 5.08 -11.66 1.18
C ILE A 228 6.57 -11.84 0.85
N TRP A 229 7.50 -11.45 1.73
CA TRP A 229 8.93 -11.72 1.51
C TRP A 229 9.19 -13.22 1.33
N SER A 230 8.60 -14.07 2.18
CA SER A 230 8.82 -15.52 2.12
C SER A 230 7.89 -16.22 1.12
N ARG A 231 6.57 -16.00 1.22
CA ARG A 231 5.54 -16.71 0.42
C ARG A 231 5.21 -16.06 -0.92
N GLY A 232 5.69 -14.84 -1.14
CA GLY A 232 5.52 -14.11 -2.40
C GLY A 232 6.79 -14.13 -3.25
N TRP A 233 7.96 -13.89 -2.64
CA TRP A 233 9.22 -13.75 -3.37
C TRP A 233 10.22 -14.89 -3.11
N ALA A 234 10.56 -15.19 -1.86
CA ALA A 234 11.59 -16.19 -1.56
C ALA A 234 11.19 -17.60 -2.03
N CYS A 235 9.91 -17.94 -2.01
CA CYS A 235 9.38 -19.21 -2.52
C CYS A 235 9.46 -19.36 -4.05
N LEU A 236 9.85 -18.32 -4.79
CA LEU A 236 10.12 -18.41 -6.22
C LEU A 236 11.47 -19.10 -6.49
N PHE A 237 12.34 -19.17 -5.49
CA PHE A 237 13.63 -19.83 -5.56
C PHE A 237 13.56 -21.26 -4.97
N PRO A 238 14.37 -22.21 -5.47
CA PRO A 238 14.49 -23.54 -4.89
C PRO A 238 14.91 -23.52 -3.40
N GLU A 239 14.66 -24.62 -2.71
CA GLU A 239 15.21 -24.83 -1.36
C GLU A 239 16.74 -24.89 -1.40
N GLY A 240 17.40 -24.22 -0.45
CA GLY A 240 18.87 -24.12 -0.37
C GLY A 240 19.50 -23.08 -1.31
N ASP A 241 18.70 -22.30 -2.06
CA ASP A 241 19.23 -21.20 -2.87
C ASP A 241 19.63 -20.00 -1.99
N SER A 242 20.83 -19.46 -2.21
CA SER A 242 21.34 -18.32 -1.44
C SER A 242 20.48 -17.06 -1.56
N SER A 243 19.78 -16.89 -2.69
CA SER A 243 18.85 -15.76 -2.92
C SER A 243 17.67 -15.85 -1.95
N ARG A 244 17.18 -17.07 -1.69
CA ARG A 244 16.11 -17.34 -0.73
C ARG A 244 16.55 -16.99 0.68
N GLU A 245 17.74 -17.45 1.08
CA GLU A 245 18.31 -17.17 2.41
C GLU A 245 18.48 -15.66 2.65
N LEU A 246 18.95 -14.92 1.63
CA LEU A 246 19.11 -13.47 1.68
C LEU A 246 17.76 -12.75 1.89
N LEU A 247 16.71 -13.14 1.15
CA LEU A 247 15.36 -12.58 1.31
C LEU A 247 14.79 -12.85 2.71
N GLU A 248 14.99 -14.06 3.23
CA GLU A 248 14.58 -14.43 4.59
C GLU A 248 15.37 -13.67 5.67
N GLN A 249 16.65 -13.35 5.43
CA GLN A 249 17.46 -12.52 6.33
C GLN A 249 16.96 -11.07 6.35
N ILE A 250 16.63 -10.48 5.20
CA ILE A 250 16.05 -9.14 5.11
C ILE A 250 14.71 -9.09 5.85
N GLN A 251 13.82 -10.07 5.61
CA GLN A 251 12.53 -10.16 6.29
C GLN A 251 12.66 -10.12 7.82
N LYS A 252 13.69 -10.77 8.38
CA LYS A 252 13.92 -10.83 9.84
C LYS A 252 14.54 -9.57 10.44
N SER A 253 15.22 -8.75 9.63
CA SER A 253 16.03 -7.64 10.14
C SER A 253 15.47 -6.25 9.81
N TYR A 254 14.55 -6.16 8.85
CA TYR A 254 14.02 -4.88 8.37
C TYR A 254 12.79 -4.44 9.16
N TYR A 255 12.54 -3.14 9.12
CA TYR A 255 11.29 -2.52 9.57
C TYR A 255 10.41 -2.22 8.37
N LEU A 256 9.11 -2.43 8.52
CA LEU A 256 8.07 -1.84 7.67
C LEU A 256 7.75 -0.46 8.22
N VAL A 257 7.74 0.55 7.35
CA VAL A 257 7.58 1.96 7.74
C VAL A 257 6.50 2.60 6.88
N SER A 258 5.57 3.29 7.51
CA SER A 258 4.63 4.25 6.91
C SER A 258 5.11 5.65 7.23
N LEU A 259 5.24 6.52 6.22
CA LEU A 259 5.61 7.92 6.35
C LEU A 259 4.57 8.79 5.63
N VAL A 260 4.05 9.79 6.31
CA VAL A 260 3.05 10.74 5.79
C VAL A 260 3.54 12.16 6.01
N ASP A 261 3.41 13.01 5.00
CA ASP A 261 3.58 14.47 5.15
C ASP A 261 2.21 15.13 5.31
N ASN A 262 2.00 15.75 6.47
CA ASN A 262 0.73 16.40 6.80
C ASN A 262 0.58 17.79 6.17
N ASP A 263 1.66 18.39 5.67
CA ASP A 263 1.59 19.61 4.86
C ASP A 263 1.36 19.23 3.39
N TYR A 264 0.12 18.88 3.05
CA TYR A 264 -0.24 18.50 1.68
C TYR A 264 -0.18 19.64 0.66
N ILE A 265 0.01 20.89 1.11
CA ILE A 265 0.06 22.07 0.24
C ILE A 265 1.51 22.38 -0.16
N SER A 266 2.42 22.41 0.81
CA SER A 266 3.81 22.87 0.61
C SER A 266 4.88 21.88 1.09
N GLY A 267 4.48 20.72 1.60
CA GLY A 267 5.39 19.70 2.10
C GLY A 267 6.27 19.06 1.02
N ASP A 268 7.40 18.53 1.46
CA ASP A 268 8.33 17.73 0.64
C ASP A 268 8.74 16.49 1.44
N LEU A 269 7.89 15.45 1.38
CA LEU A 269 8.15 14.16 2.03
C LEU A 269 9.55 13.62 1.72
N PHE A 270 10.01 13.80 0.48
CA PHE A 270 11.27 13.24 0.02
C PHE A 270 12.50 14.04 0.50
N ALA A 271 12.31 15.25 1.04
CA ALA A 271 13.40 16.04 1.63
C ALA A 271 14.11 15.29 2.76
N ALA A 272 13.38 14.52 3.58
CA ALA A 272 13.95 13.73 4.66
C ALA A 272 14.95 12.65 4.19
N PHE A 273 14.90 12.26 2.91
CA PHE A 273 15.78 11.24 2.32
C PHE A 273 16.98 11.81 1.57
N LYS A 274 17.04 13.13 1.32
CA LYS A 274 18.07 13.73 0.45
C LYS A 274 19.48 13.52 1.02
N GLU A 275 19.64 13.66 2.33
CA GLU A 275 20.92 13.60 3.05
C GLU A 275 21.22 12.26 3.73
N ILE A 276 20.50 11.20 3.35
CA ILE A 276 20.73 9.81 3.77
C ILE A 276 21.42 9.05 2.65
#